data_AF-A0A7C2XNS9-F1
#
_entry.id   AF-A0A7C2XNS9-F1
#
_cell.length_a   1.000
_cell.length_b   1.000
_cell.length_c   1.000
_cell.angle_alpha   90.00
_cell.angle_beta   90.00
_cell.angle_gamma   90.00
#
_symmetry.space_group_name_H-M   'P 1'
#
loop_
_entity.id
_entity.type
_entity.pdbx_description
1 polymer ?
#
loop_
_entity_poly.entity_id
_entity_poly.type
_entity_poly.pdbx_seq_one_letter_code
_entity_poly.pdbx_strand_id
1 'polypeptide(L)'
;MSKTPHIKNRRYAARLARQKRERFQFYLLLSAGIIIVVGLALWLVFLSSPKSRAPLHPRTMAIATQFRCGCGSCDLVLSKCSHERCSAIEELRFISDLLASNAVETQVVQRVREIYGQFIDK
;
A
#
# COMPACT_ATOMS: atom_id res chain seq x y z
N MET A 1 -75.63 -25.54 -11.42
CA MET A 1 -74.51 -25.58 -12.40
C MET A 1 -73.63 -24.36 -12.20
N SER A 2 -72.51 -24.53 -11.50
CA SER A 2 -71.54 -23.46 -11.21
C SER A 2 -70.50 -23.40 -12.33
N LYS A 3 -70.49 -22.33 -13.12
CA LYS A 3 -69.45 -22.07 -14.14
C LYS A 3 -68.37 -21.17 -13.53
N THR A 4 -67.25 -21.78 -13.19
CA THR A 4 -66.02 -21.14 -12.67
C THR A 4 -65.44 -20.08 -13.62
N PRO A 5 -65.09 -18.87 -13.15
CA PRO A 5 -64.36 -17.88 -13.94
C PRO A 5 -62.85 -17.92 -13.61
N HIS A 6 -62.14 -19.00 -13.94
CA HIS A 6 -60.73 -19.15 -13.52
C HIS A 6 -59.67 -18.97 -14.63
N ILE A 7 -60.09 -18.72 -15.87
CA ILE A 7 -59.18 -18.79 -17.05
C ILE A 7 -58.50 -17.43 -17.38
N LYS A 8 -59.07 -16.29 -16.95
CA LYS A 8 -58.49 -14.96 -17.28
C LYS A 8 -57.17 -14.64 -16.55
N ASN A 9 -56.84 -15.35 -15.46
CA ASN A 9 -55.71 -14.97 -14.59
C ASN A 9 -54.33 -15.50 -15.05
N ARG A 10 -54.28 -16.60 -15.84
CA ARG A 10 -53.01 -17.21 -16.27
C ARG A 10 -52.22 -16.36 -17.27
N ARG A 11 -52.89 -15.63 -18.16
CA ARG A 11 -52.22 -14.78 -19.17
C ARG A 11 -51.62 -13.51 -18.57
N TYR A 12 -52.25 -12.96 -17.53
CA TYR A 12 -51.72 -11.80 -16.80
C TYR A 12 -50.48 -12.16 -15.96
N ALA A 13 -50.52 -13.30 -15.26
CA ALA A 13 -49.38 -13.80 -14.50
C ALA A 13 -48.13 -14.04 -15.38
N ALA A 14 -48.32 -14.56 -16.60
CA ALA A 14 -47.23 -14.76 -17.55
C ALA A 14 -46.61 -13.43 -18.07
N ARG A 15 -47.42 -12.39 -18.27
CA ARG A 15 -46.91 -11.05 -18.67
C ARG A 15 -46.13 -10.38 -17.53
N LEU A 16 -46.66 -10.44 -16.30
CA LEU A 16 -45.98 -9.94 -15.10
C LEU A 16 -44.64 -10.66 -14.85
N ALA A 17 -44.57 -11.98 -15.07
CA ALA A 17 -43.34 -12.73 -14.90
C ALA A 17 -42.25 -12.36 -15.93
N ARG A 18 -42.62 -12.07 -17.19
CA ARG A 18 -41.66 -11.57 -18.20
C ARG A 18 -41.15 -10.18 -17.86
N GLN A 19 -42.05 -9.27 -17.48
CA GLN A 19 -41.68 -7.90 -17.10
C GLN A 19 -40.77 -7.85 -15.85
N LYS A 20 -40.97 -8.78 -14.91
CA LYS A 20 -40.15 -8.89 -13.69
C LYS A 20 -38.74 -9.44 -13.99
N ARG A 21 -38.59 -10.34 -14.99
CA ARG A 21 -37.28 -10.85 -15.44
C ARG A 21 -36.45 -9.76 -16.11
N GLU A 22 -37.04 -8.94 -16.98
CA GLU A 22 -36.31 -7.87 -17.67
C GLU A 22 -35.79 -6.83 -16.68
N ARG A 23 -36.63 -6.40 -15.73
CA ARG A 23 -36.18 -5.48 -14.67
C ARG A 23 -35.06 -6.07 -13.82
N PHE A 24 -35.15 -7.35 -13.46
CA PHE A 24 -34.10 -8.01 -12.67
C PHE A 24 -32.77 -8.10 -13.43
N GLN A 25 -32.79 -8.36 -14.73
CA GLN A 25 -31.60 -8.36 -15.59
C GLN A 25 -30.94 -6.99 -15.65
N PHE A 26 -31.72 -5.91 -15.78
CA PHE A 26 -31.18 -4.54 -15.74
C PHE A 26 -30.51 -4.21 -14.39
N TYR A 27 -31.13 -4.58 -13.27
CA TYR A 27 -30.51 -4.36 -11.95
C TYR A 27 -29.23 -5.17 -11.76
N LEU A 28 -29.16 -6.40 -12.25
CA LEU A 28 -27.95 -7.22 -12.21
C LEU A 28 -26.80 -6.55 -12.99
N LEU A 29 -27.05 -6.07 -14.20
CA LEU A 29 -26.03 -5.40 -15.01
C LEU A 29 -25.54 -4.08 -14.38
N LEU A 30 -26.46 -3.28 -13.85
CA LEU A 30 -26.11 -2.04 -13.14
C LEU A 30 -25.28 -2.32 -11.87
N SER A 31 -25.69 -3.30 -11.07
CA SER A 31 -24.97 -3.67 -9.85
C SER A 31 -23.58 -4.24 -10.14
N ALA A 32 -23.44 -5.07 -11.19
CA ALA A 32 -22.15 -5.59 -11.63
C ALA A 32 -21.20 -4.48 -12.09
N GLY A 33 -21.71 -3.50 -12.84
CA GLY A 33 -20.92 -2.31 -13.24
C GLY A 33 -20.42 -1.51 -12.05
N ILE A 34 -21.28 -1.27 -11.05
CA ILE A 34 -20.90 -0.56 -9.82
C ILE A 34 -19.83 -1.33 -9.05
N ILE A 35 -19.97 -2.66 -8.90
CA ILE A 35 -18.99 -3.49 -8.20
C ILE A 35 -17.62 -3.43 -8.90
N ILE A 36 -17.58 -3.46 -10.23
CA ILE A 36 -16.33 -3.36 -10.99
C ILE A 36 -15.68 -1.99 -10.79
N VAL A 37 -16.45 -0.90 -10.88
CA VAL A 37 -15.94 0.47 -10.71
C VAL A 37 -15.43 0.71 -9.28
N VAL A 38 -16.20 0.31 -8.27
CA VAL A 38 -15.81 0.43 -6.87
C VAL A 38 -14.61 -0.47 -6.55
N GLY A 39 -14.59 -1.69 -7.08
CA GLY A 39 -13.47 -2.62 -6.94
C GLY A 39 -12.18 -2.08 -7.56
N LEU A 40 -12.26 -1.51 -8.77
CA LEU A 40 -11.12 -0.85 -9.42
C LEU A 40 -10.63 0.37 -8.63
N ALA A 41 -11.54 1.21 -8.15
CA ALA A 41 -11.19 2.38 -7.34
C ALA A 41 -10.48 1.96 -6.05
N LEU A 42 -11.00 0.95 -5.34
CA LEU A 42 -10.37 0.42 -4.13
C LEU A 42 -9.01 -0.24 -4.42
N TRP A 43 -8.89 -0.96 -5.54
CA TRP A 43 -7.63 -1.57 -5.96
C TRP A 43 -6.56 -0.51 -6.27
N LEU A 44 -6.92 0.58 -6.94
CA LEU A 44 -6.01 1.71 -7.20
C LEU A 44 -5.54 2.40 -5.91
N VAL A 45 -6.43 2.60 -4.94
CA VAL A 45 -6.07 3.15 -3.63
C VAL A 45 -5.11 2.22 -2.87
N PHE A 46 -5.34 0.91 -2.94
CA PHE A 46 -4.46 -0.07 -2.31
C PHE A 46 -3.07 -0.12 -2.96
N LEU A 47 -2.99 -0.07 -4.30
CA LEU A 47 -1.72 0.02 -5.04
C LEU A 47 -0.95 1.31 -4.74
N SER A 48 -1.66 2.40 -4.45
CA SER A 48 -1.08 3.69 -4.10
C SER A 48 -0.57 3.75 -2.66
N SER A 49 -0.81 2.71 -1.84
CA SER A 49 -0.26 2.66 -0.50
C SER A 49 1.27 2.52 -0.58
N PRO A 50 2.04 3.45 0.02
CA PRO A 50 3.49 3.37 0.00
C PRO A 50 3.89 2.06 0.64
N LYS A 51 4.56 1.22 -0.16
CA LYS A 51 5.18 -0.05 0.21
C LYS A 51 5.71 0.07 1.63
N SER A 52 5.03 -0.59 2.57
CA SER A 52 5.36 -0.64 3.98
C SER A 52 6.87 -0.73 4.13
N ARG A 53 7.46 0.26 4.81
CA ARG A 53 8.91 0.33 5.09
C ARG A 53 9.33 -1.05 5.58
N ALA A 54 10.04 -1.80 4.73
CA ALA A 54 10.56 -3.09 5.13
C ALA A 54 11.41 -2.86 6.40
N PRO A 55 11.34 -3.75 7.41
CA PRO A 55 12.17 -3.61 8.59
C PRO A 55 13.63 -3.56 8.12
N LEU A 56 14.30 -2.44 8.38
CA LEU A 56 15.71 -2.30 8.03
C LEU A 56 16.51 -3.38 8.75
N HIS A 57 17.51 -3.93 8.04
CA HIS A 57 18.33 -5.01 8.56
C HIS A 57 19.01 -4.59 9.88
N PRO A 58 19.09 -5.46 10.91
CA PRO A 58 19.66 -5.10 12.22
C PRO A 58 21.10 -4.56 12.12
N ARG A 59 21.89 -5.07 11.16
CA ARG A 59 23.23 -4.53 10.87
C ARG A 59 23.21 -3.07 10.38
N THR A 60 22.25 -2.71 9.54
CA THR A 60 22.07 -1.32 9.08
C THR A 60 21.80 -0.40 10.27
N MET A 61 20.95 -0.86 11.21
CA MET A 61 20.66 -0.11 12.43
C MET A 61 21.89 0.02 13.33
N ALA A 62 22.68 -1.04 13.49
CA ALA A 62 23.92 -1.01 14.28
C ALA A 62 24.91 0.05 13.74
N ILE A 63 25.14 0.07 12.42
CA ILE A 63 25.99 1.07 11.77
C ILE A 63 25.38 2.46 11.91
N ALA A 64 24.08 2.61 11.67
CA ALA A 64 23.38 3.88 11.79
C ALA A 64 23.38 4.45 13.22
N THR A 65 23.64 3.65 14.26
CA THR A 65 23.82 4.21 15.62
C THR A 65 25.14 4.98 15.79
N GLN A 66 26.07 4.84 14.86
CA GLN A 66 27.40 5.46 14.90
C GLN A 66 27.43 6.80 14.15
N PHE A 67 26.32 7.24 13.54
CA PHE A 67 26.24 8.48 12.77
C PHE A 67 25.16 9.41 13.32
N ARG A 68 25.41 10.73 13.27
CA ARG A 68 24.35 11.74 13.50
C ARG A 68 23.50 11.91 12.24
N CYS A 69 22.28 12.41 12.41
CA CYS A 69 21.42 12.74 11.27
C CYS A 69 22.02 13.86 10.41
N GLY A 70 22.26 13.57 9.14
CA GLY A 70 22.75 14.55 8.14
C GLY A 70 21.84 15.76 7.91
N CYS A 71 20.61 15.71 8.41
CA CYS A 71 19.56 16.70 8.18
C CYS A 71 19.79 18.08 8.82
N GLY A 72 20.72 18.22 9.77
CA GLY A 72 21.03 19.48 10.46
C GLY A 72 19.91 20.07 11.33
N SER A 73 18.70 19.52 11.27
CA SER A 73 17.51 19.98 11.99
C SER A 73 17.27 19.22 13.30
N CYS A 74 17.93 18.08 13.47
CA CYS A 74 17.85 17.31 14.71
C CYS A 74 19.22 16.78 15.12
N ASP A 75 19.48 16.81 16.42
CA ASP A 75 20.72 16.31 17.01
C ASP A 75 20.65 14.82 17.39
N LEU A 76 19.78 14.09 16.69
CA LEU A 76 19.55 12.66 16.91
C LEU A 76 20.53 11.82 16.11
N VAL A 77 20.78 10.63 16.64
CA VAL A 77 21.47 9.55 15.94
C VAL A 77 20.63 9.13 14.73
N LEU A 78 21.29 8.78 13.61
CA LEU A 78 20.64 8.43 12.34
C LEU A 78 19.56 7.35 12.52
N SER A 79 19.83 6.30 13.30
CA SER A 79 18.86 5.24 13.64
C SER A 79 17.58 5.72 14.34
N LYS A 80 17.61 6.88 15.01
CA LYS A 80 16.49 7.44 15.78
C LYS A 80 15.78 8.58 15.05
N CYS A 81 16.25 8.98 13.87
CA CYS A 81 15.62 10.04 13.11
C CYS A 81 14.44 9.49 12.30
N SER A 82 13.25 10.07 12.50
CA SER A 82 12.02 9.65 11.82
C SER A 82 11.32 10.77 11.05
N HIS A 83 11.99 11.90 10.80
CA HIS A 83 11.37 13.01 10.09
C HIS A 83 11.12 12.67 8.62
N GLU A 84 9.98 13.13 8.11
CA GLU A 84 9.53 12.84 6.75
C GLU A 84 10.37 13.53 5.67
N ARG A 85 11.02 14.65 6.00
CA ARG A 85 11.90 15.42 5.11
C ARG A 85 13.39 15.24 5.42
N CYS A 86 13.75 14.21 6.17
CA CYS A 86 15.14 13.95 6.51
C CYS A 86 15.83 13.08 5.47
N SER A 87 17.08 13.43 5.16
CA SER A 87 18.06 12.59 4.45
C SER A 87 18.31 11.24 5.14
N ALA A 88 17.84 11.06 6.38
CA ALA A 88 17.98 9.83 7.15
C ALA A 88 17.52 8.57 6.40
N ILE A 89 16.46 8.68 5.58
CA ILE A 89 15.97 7.56 4.77
C ILE A 89 16.99 7.18 3.69
N GLU A 90 17.59 8.18 3.05
CA GLU A 90 18.60 7.99 1.99
C GLU A 90 19.92 7.45 2.58
N GLU A 91 20.35 7.99 3.71
CA GLU A 91 21.53 7.53 4.45
C GLU A 91 21.38 6.07 4.90
N LEU A 92 20.22 5.72 5.48
CA LEU A 92 19.93 4.34 5.88
C LEU A 92 19.84 3.39 4.68
N ARG A 93 19.26 3.84 3.57
CA ARG A 93 19.21 3.07 2.33
C ARG A 93 20.61 2.84 1.77
N PHE A 94 21.45 3.86 1.76
CA PHE A 94 22.84 3.75 1.32
C PHE A 94 23.63 2.73 2.15
N ILE A 95 23.50 2.76 3.48
CA ILE A 95 24.12 1.75 4.36
C ILE A 95 23.58 0.35 4.01
N SER A 96 22.27 0.21 3.78
CA SER A 96 21.68 -1.08 3.42
C SER A 96 22.17 -1.61 2.07
N ASP A 97 22.34 -0.75 1.08
CA ASP A 97 22.82 -1.11 -0.26
C ASP A 97 24.29 -1.55 -0.20
N LEU A 98 25.12 -0.88 0.61
CA LEU A 98 26.50 -1.30 0.84
C LEU A 98 26.59 -2.66 1.54
N LEU A 99 25.76 -2.91 2.55
CA LEU A 99 25.70 -4.22 3.21
C LEU A 99 25.19 -5.32 2.28
N ALA A 100 24.23 -5.01 1.39
CA ALA A 100 23.73 -5.94 0.38
C ALA A 100 24.81 -6.32 -0.64
N SER A 101 25.78 -5.44 -0.89
CA SER A 101 26.94 -5.71 -1.74
C SER A 101 28.03 -6.58 -1.10
N ASN A 102 27.77 -7.18 0.07
CA ASN A 102 28.74 -7.93 0.88
C ASN A 102 29.96 -7.11 1.33
N ALA A 103 29.84 -5.79 1.43
CA ALA A 103 30.90 -4.97 1.98
C ALA A 103 31.12 -5.28 3.48
N VAL A 104 32.39 -5.25 3.90
CA VAL A 104 32.76 -5.42 5.31
C VAL A 104 32.29 -4.19 6.09
N GLU A 105 31.77 -4.38 7.30
CA GLU A 105 31.20 -3.31 8.13
C GLU A 105 32.14 -2.10 8.30
N THR A 106 33.44 -2.35 8.47
CA THR A 106 34.46 -1.29 8.57
C THR A 106 34.56 -0.45 7.29
N GLN A 107 34.45 -1.06 6.11
CA GLN A 107 34.43 -0.35 4.82
C GLN A 107 33.13 0.41 4.60
N VAL A 108 32.02 -0.11 5.11
CA VAL A 108 30.71 0.57 5.09
C VAL A 108 30.80 1.84 5.93
N VAL A 109 31.25 1.75 7.18
CA VAL A 109 31.49 2.90 8.06
C VAL A 109 32.46 3.89 7.41
N GLN A 110 33.55 3.36 6.86
CA GLN A 110 34.40 3.92 5.81
C GLN A 110 33.70 4.96 4.91
N ARG A 111 32.99 4.40 3.95
CA ARG A 111 32.30 5.14 2.88
C ARG A 111 31.24 6.08 3.40
N VAL A 112 30.48 5.67 4.42
CA VAL A 112 29.40 6.51 4.96
C VAL A 112 29.99 7.74 5.62
N ARG A 113 31.12 7.61 6.32
CA ARG A 113 31.87 8.75 6.86
C ARG A 113 32.43 9.64 5.76
N GLU A 114 32.97 9.08 4.67
CA GLU A 114 33.49 9.86 3.54
C GLU A 114 32.39 10.68 2.83
N ILE A 115 31.19 10.13 2.68
CA ILE A 115 30.08 10.83 1.99
C ILE A 115 29.35 11.81 2.91
N TYR A 116 29.05 11.41 4.14
CA TYR A 116 28.17 12.17 5.03
C TYR A 116 28.89 12.86 6.19
N GLY A 117 30.13 12.49 6.52
CA GLY A 117 31.00 13.19 7.49
C GLY A 117 30.58 13.12 8.96
N GLN A 118 29.34 12.73 9.28
CA GLN A 118 28.75 12.87 10.62
C GLN A 118 28.96 11.64 11.51
N PHE A 119 30.19 11.18 11.66
CA PHE A 119 30.49 10.07 12.56
C PHE A 119 30.55 10.51 14.03
N ILE A 120 29.91 9.74 14.91
CA ILE A 120 29.97 9.92 16.36
C ILE A 120 31.13 9.05 16.85
N ASP A 121 32.33 9.62 16.96
CA ASP A 121 33.40 8.95 17.70
C ASP A 121 32.93 8.79 19.15
N LYS A 122 32.77 7.53 19.58
CA LYS A 122 32.39 7.18 20.95
C LYS A 122 33.60 7.26 21.88
#